data_AF-A0A941S2M1-F1
#
_entry.id   AF-A0A941S2M1-F1
#
_cell.length_a   1.000
_cell.length_b   1.000
_cell.length_c   1.000
_cell.angle_alpha   90.00
_cell.angle_beta   90.00
_cell.angle_gamma   90.00
#
_symmetry.space_group_name_H-M   'P 1'
#
loop_
_entity.id
_entity.type
_entity.pdbx_description
1 polymer ?
#
loop_
_entity_poly.entity_id
_entity_poly.type
_entity_poly.pdbx_seq_one_letter_code
_entity_poly.pdbx_strand_id
1 'polypeptide(L)'
;MRLGLSLSASVLALVCCGAAHAQTTTSDTSSTAASNGPIEEVVVTGERRSENLMTTPITASVLSGEDLQNRGVVNVNDLQFLAPNLTVNDLGQGIDFDIRGIGKGEHNSQTPIGVVLYRDGASTFPGYLTAEPFYDIKSVEVYRGPQGTFVGQNATGGAVFVTTNDPQL
;
A
#
# COMPACT_ATOMS: atom_id res chain seq x y z
N MET A 1 -62.12 50.51 -25.25
CA MET A 1 -61.55 50.17 -23.93
C MET A 1 -60.90 48.80 -24.04
N ARG A 2 -59.60 48.66 -23.70
CA ARG A 2 -58.71 47.48 -23.82
C ARG A 2 -57.68 47.51 -24.97
N LEU A 3 -56.76 48.47 -24.94
CA LEU A 3 -55.48 48.34 -25.67
C LEU A 3 -54.39 49.26 -25.08
N GLY A 4 -54.24 49.26 -23.75
CA GLY A 4 -53.33 50.20 -23.07
C GLY A 4 -52.53 49.61 -21.91
N LEU A 5 -52.48 48.28 -21.77
CA LEU A 5 -51.90 47.63 -20.59
C LEU A 5 -50.82 46.59 -20.90
N SER A 6 -50.16 46.67 -22.06
CA SER A 6 -49.04 45.76 -22.39
C SER A 6 -47.72 46.47 -22.69
N LEU A 7 -47.69 47.81 -22.72
CA LEU A 7 -46.46 48.56 -23.08
C LEU A 7 -45.65 49.06 -21.87
N SER A 8 -46.19 49.04 -20.66
CA SER A 8 -45.51 49.62 -19.49
C SER A 8 -44.57 48.67 -18.74
N ALA A 9 -44.53 47.38 -19.10
CA ALA A 9 -43.75 46.37 -18.39
C ALA A 9 -42.28 46.24 -18.88
N SER A 10 -41.95 46.74 -20.08
CA SER A 10 -40.61 46.53 -20.66
C SER A 10 -39.57 47.61 -20.32
N VAL A 11 -39.96 48.74 -19.72
CA VAL A 11 -39.02 49.84 -19.43
C VAL A 11 -38.39 49.75 -18.04
N LEU A 12 -39.01 49.01 -17.10
CA LEU A 12 -38.48 48.92 -15.73
C LEU A 12 -37.34 47.89 -15.57
N ALA A 13 -37.08 47.04 -16.57
CA ALA A 13 -36.05 46.00 -16.50
C ALA A 13 -34.63 46.49 -16.82
N LEU A 14 -34.44 47.69 -17.40
CA LEU A 14 -33.11 48.18 -17.80
C LEU A 14 -32.36 49.01 -16.73
N VAL A 15 -32.99 49.32 -15.59
CA VAL A 15 -32.40 50.23 -14.57
C VAL A 15 -31.63 49.48 -13.47
N CYS A 16 -31.62 48.14 -13.47
CA CYS A 16 -30.89 47.34 -12.47
C CYS A 16 -29.44 46.96 -12.84
N CYS A 17 -28.85 47.54 -13.89
CA CYS A 17 -27.40 47.44 -14.09
C CYS A 17 -26.67 48.37 -13.10
N GLY A 18 -26.58 47.93 -11.84
CA GLY A 18 -25.67 48.51 -10.87
C GLY A 18 -24.23 48.39 -11.35
N ALA A 19 -23.43 49.43 -11.11
CA ALA A 19 -22.01 49.43 -11.44
C ALA A 19 -21.30 48.28 -10.71
N ALA A 20 -20.61 47.44 -11.47
CA ALA A 20 -19.74 46.41 -10.91
C ALA A 20 -18.57 47.08 -10.17
N HIS A 21 -18.67 47.17 -8.84
CA HIS A 21 -17.50 47.44 -8.02
C HIS A 21 -16.60 46.21 -8.06
N ALA A 22 -15.45 46.34 -8.73
CA ALA A 22 -14.37 45.36 -8.65
C ALA A 22 -13.91 45.29 -7.19
N GLN A 23 -14.30 44.22 -6.49
CA GLN A 23 -13.83 43.96 -5.14
C GLN A 23 -12.36 43.53 -5.26
N THR A 24 -11.45 44.46 -4.97
CA THR A 24 -10.04 44.16 -4.72
C THR A 24 -9.99 43.16 -3.57
N THR A 25 -9.80 41.90 -3.92
CA THR A 25 -9.46 40.87 -2.94
C THR A 25 -8.08 41.23 -2.42
N THR A 26 -8.01 41.84 -1.25
CA THR A 26 -6.78 41.89 -0.46
C THR A 26 -6.38 40.44 -0.26
N SER A 27 -5.33 40.03 -0.95
CA SER A 27 -4.62 38.77 -0.72
C SER A 27 -4.06 38.81 0.70
N ASP A 28 -4.91 38.50 1.67
CA ASP A 28 -4.48 38.18 3.01
C ASP A 28 -3.68 36.89 2.88
N THR A 29 -2.36 37.08 2.83
CA THR A 29 -1.38 35.98 2.81
C THR A 29 -1.34 35.41 4.22
N SER A 30 -2.47 34.85 4.67
CA SER A 30 -2.45 33.79 5.67
C SER A 30 -2.03 32.54 4.92
N SER A 31 -0.70 32.46 4.71
CA SER A 31 -0.02 31.19 4.52
C SER A 31 -0.30 30.36 5.77
N THR A 32 -1.45 29.70 5.78
CA THR A 32 -1.57 28.40 6.42
C THR A 32 -0.61 27.52 5.63
N ALA A 33 0.66 27.59 6.03
CA ALA A 33 1.57 26.48 5.86
C ALA A 33 0.85 25.31 6.51
N ALA A 34 0.07 24.58 5.71
CA ALA A 34 -0.22 23.20 6.00
C ALA A 34 1.14 22.61 6.30
N SER A 35 1.36 22.31 7.58
CA SER A 35 2.48 21.50 7.99
C SER A 35 2.28 20.18 7.27
N ASN A 36 2.84 20.07 6.08
CA ASN A 36 3.27 18.80 5.54
C ASN A 36 4.21 18.29 6.62
N GLY A 37 3.69 17.47 7.53
CA GLY A 37 4.54 16.62 8.35
C GLY A 37 5.52 15.93 7.40
N PRO A 38 6.75 15.62 7.86
CA PRO A 38 7.71 14.92 7.02
C PRO A 38 7.00 13.77 6.31
N ILE A 39 7.01 13.77 4.97
CA ILE A 39 6.44 12.68 4.19
C ILE A 39 7.22 11.45 4.62
N GLU A 40 6.54 10.50 5.27
CA GLU A 40 7.16 9.23 5.65
C GLU A 40 7.55 8.49 4.38
N GLU A 41 8.85 8.37 4.17
CA GLU A 41 9.42 7.63 3.08
C GLU A 41 9.34 6.14 3.41
N VAL A 42 8.48 5.43 2.68
CA VAL A 42 8.39 3.97 2.79
C VAL A 42 9.48 3.38 1.90
N VAL A 43 10.50 2.83 2.55
CA VAL A 43 11.63 2.16 1.89
C VAL A 43 11.31 0.68 1.72
N VAL A 44 11.58 0.17 0.51
CA VAL A 44 11.62 -1.27 0.22
C VAL A 44 13.05 -1.74 0.06
N THR A 45 13.32 -2.96 0.49
CA THR A 45 14.65 -3.58 0.44
C THR A 45 14.67 -4.95 -0.25
N GLY A 46 13.49 -5.51 -0.57
CA GLY A 46 13.35 -6.82 -1.20
C GLY A 46 14.09 -6.98 -2.54
N GLU A 47 14.30 -5.90 -3.30
CA GLU A 47 15.09 -5.92 -4.55
C GLU A 47 16.63 -5.96 -4.32
N ARG A 48 17.06 -6.17 -3.07
CA ARG A 48 18.46 -6.02 -2.63
C ARG A 48 19.01 -4.60 -2.78
N ARG A 49 18.12 -3.62 -2.92
CA ARG A 49 18.40 -2.19 -2.99
C ARG A 49 17.36 -1.45 -2.15
N SER A 50 17.79 -0.39 -1.50
CA SER A 50 16.92 0.51 -0.73
C SER A 50 16.29 1.51 -1.69
N GLU A 51 14.98 1.39 -1.94
CA GLU A 51 14.24 2.28 -2.84
C GLU A 51 12.95 2.79 -2.22
N ASN A 52 12.48 3.95 -2.68
CA ASN A 52 11.24 4.54 -2.21
C ASN A 52 10.03 3.94 -2.94
N LEU A 53 9.12 3.33 -2.17
CA LEU A 53 7.93 2.64 -2.69
C LEU A 53 7.02 3.53 -3.54
N MET A 54 6.99 4.85 -3.29
CA MET A 54 6.17 5.80 -4.06
C MET A 54 6.75 6.08 -5.46
N THR A 55 8.02 5.74 -5.68
CA THR A 55 8.75 6.00 -6.95
C THR A 55 9.08 4.73 -7.73
N THR A 56 9.18 3.59 -7.05
CA THR A 56 9.50 2.30 -7.67
C THR A 56 8.26 1.70 -8.35
N PRO A 57 8.39 1.08 -9.54
CA PRO A 57 7.28 0.46 -10.26
C PRO A 57 6.89 -0.92 -9.71
N ILE A 58 6.81 -1.06 -8.38
CA ILE A 58 6.40 -2.29 -7.71
C ILE A 58 5.13 -2.06 -6.88
N THR A 59 4.34 -3.12 -6.74
CA THR A 59 3.18 -3.10 -5.86
C THR A 59 3.50 -3.90 -4.60
N ALA A 60 3.92 -3.22 -3.54
CA ALA A 60 4.25 -3.86 -2.27
C ALA A 60 3.35 -3.38 -1.12
N SER A 61 3.35 -4.13 -0.02
CA SER A 61 2.89 -3.69 1.29
C SER A 61 4.08 -3.80 2.24
N VAL A 62 4.43 -2.72 2.92
CA VAL A 62 5.57 -2.66 3.84
C VAL A 62 5.03 -2.44 5.25
N LEU A 63 5.46 -3.27 6.18
CA LEU A 63 5.12 -3.19 7.60
C LEU A 63 6.43 -3.09 8.37
N SER A 64 6.62 -1.99 9.10
CA SER A 64 7.77 -1.84 9.99
C SER A 64 7.62 -2.72 11.24
N GLY A 65 8.71 -2.97 11.96
CA GLY A 65 8.68 -3.65 13.25
C GLY A 65 7.72 -2.98 14.27
N GLU A 66 7.60 -1.66 14.21
CA GLU A 66 6.64 -0.90 15.02
C GLU A 66 5.19 -1.12 14.54
N ASP A 67 4.94 -1.14 13.23
CA ASP A 67 3.61 -1.47 12.68
C ASP A 67 3.14 -2.85 13.11
N LEU A 68 4.04 -3.83 13.05
CA LEU A 68 3.74 -5.21 13.44
C LEU A 68 3.35 -5.28 14.93
N GLN A 69 4.11 -4.61 15.80
CA GLN A 69 3.81 -4.53 17.23
C GLN A 69 2.49 -3.82 17.51
N ASN A 70 2.29 -2.64 16.92
CA ASN A 70 1.08 -1.82 17.13
C ASN A 70 -0.19 -2.51 16.64
N ARG A 71 -0.08 -3.37 15.62
CA ARG A 71 -1.21 -4.14 15.05
C ARG A 71 -1.36 -5.53 15.68
N GLY A 72 -0.51 -5.91 16.63
CA GLY A 72 -0.56 -7.22 17.28
C GLY A 72 -0.24 -8.39 16.35
N VAL A 73 0.59 -8.16 15.33
CA VAL A 73 1.06 -9.18 14.40
C VAL A 73 2.15 -9.98 15.10
N VAL A 74 1.86 -11.24 15.42
CA VAL A 74 2.76 -12.09 16.22
C VAL A 74 3.44 -13.17 15.38
N ASN A 75 2.91 -13.45 14.19
CA ASN A 75 3.49 -14.40 13.26
C ASN A 75 3.07 -14.11 11.81
N VAL A 76 3.58 -14.92 10.88
CA VAL A 76 3.36 -14.77 9.45
C VAL A 76 1.90 -15.00 9.00
N ASN A 77 1.09 -15.74 9.77
CA ASN A 77 -0.33 -15.97 9.44
C ASN A 77 -1.15 -14.68 9.52
N ASP A 78 -0.79 -13.78 10.44
CA ASP A 78 -1.52 -12.53 10.64
C ASP A 78 -1.36 -11.55 9.45
N LEU A 79 -0.35 -11.77 8.60
CA LEU A 79 -0.10 -10.93 7.43
C LEU A 79 -1.29 -10.90 6.45
N GLN A 80 -2.07 -11.97 6.38
CA GLN A 80 -3.25 -12.02 5.50
C GLN A 80 -4.29 -10.96 5.84
N PHE A 81 -4.31 -10.46 7.08
CA PHE A 81 -5.25 -9.43 7.52
C PHE A 81 -4.76 -8.01 7.20
N LEU A 82 -3.48 -7.86 6.83
CA LEU A 82 -2.84 -6.56 6.60
C LEU A 82 -2.42 -6.35 5.14
N ALA A 83 -2.03 -7.43 4.45
CA ALA A 83 -1.58 -7.39 3.07
C ALA A 83 -2.74 -7.70 2.11
N PRO A 84 -3.13 -6.78 1.21
CA PRO A 84 -4.28 -7.00 0.32
C PRO A 84 -4.06 -8.16 -0.65
N ASN A 85 -5.06 -9.05 -0.73
CA ASN A 85 -5.05 -10.24 -1.60
C ASN A 85 -3.95 -11.26 -1.26
N LEU A 86 -3.40 -11.21 -0.05
CA LEU A 86 -2.57 -12.26 0.51
C LEU A 86 -3.48 -13.26 1.23
N THR A 87 -3.29 -14.54 0.98
CA THR A 87 -3.86 -15.64 1.77
C THR A 87 -2.71 -16.45 2.32
N VAL A 88 -2.78 -16.79 3.61
CA VAL A 88 -1.81 -17.66 4.27
C VAL A 88 -2.50 -18.97 4.58
N ASN A 89 -2.02 -20.05 3.96
CA ASN A 89 -2.54 -21.39 4.17
C ASN A 89 -1.65 -22.12 5.17
N ASP A 90 -2.05 -22.12 6.44
CA ASP A 90 -1.42 -22.93 7.48
C ASP A 90 -1.99 -24.35 7.45
N LEU A 91 -1.15 -25.30 7.07
CA LEU A 91 -1.53 -26.70 6.92
C LEU A 91 -1.03 -27.57 8.08
N GLY A 92 -0.52 -26.94 9.14
CA GLY A 92 0.05 -27.58 10.33
C GLY A 92 1.42 -28.24 10.09
N GLN A 93 1.66 -28.76 8.88
CA GLN A 93 2.96 -29.26 8.44
C GLN A 93 3.83 -28.16 7.83
N GLY A 94 3.24 -27.02 7.49
CA GLY A 94 3.92 -25.83 7.04
C GLY A 94 2.96 -24.80 6.44
N ILE A 95 3.51 -23.66 6.05
CA ILE A 95 2.76 -22.51 5.54
C ILE A 95 3.03 -22.31 4.04
N ASP A 96 1.96 -22.15 3.27
CA ASP A 96 2.00 -21.72 1.87
C ASP A 96 1.31 -20.36 1.70
N PHE A 97 1.79 -19.55 0.77
CA PHE A 97 1.25 -18.23 0.46
C PHE A 97 0.57 -18.22 -0.90
N ASP A 98 -0.60 -17.59 -0.98
CA ASP A 98 -1.23 -17.23 -2.25
C ASP A 98 -1.38 -15.70 -2.33
N ILE A 99 -0.97 -15.12 -3.45
CA ILE A 99 -1.18 -13.71 -3.75
C ILE A 99 -2.03 -13.60 -5.00
N ARG A 100 -3.20 -12.94 -4.90
CA ARG A 100 -4.18 -12.82 -6.00
C ARG A 100 -4.57 -14.19 -6.61
N GLY A 101 -4.69 -15.21 -5.76
CA GLY A 101 -5.02 -16.59 -6.18
C GLY A 101 -3.87 -17.35 -6.85
N ILE A 102 -2.66 -16.79 -6.85
CA ILE A 102 -1.46 -17.45 -7.36
C ILE A 102 -0.58 -17.84 -6.18
N GLY A 103 -0.33 -19.12 -6.01
CA GLY A 103 0.57 -19.66 -5.00
C GLY A 103 0.74 -21.15 -5.20
N LYS A 104 0.35 -21.99 -4.23
CA LYS A 104 0.59 -23.45 -4.29
C LYS A 104 -0.72 -24.22 -4.29
N GLY A 105 -0.99 -24.96 -5.37
CA GLY A 105 -2.25 -25.71 -5.51
C GLY A 105 -2.38 -26.93 -4.60
N GLU A 106 -1.26 -27.52 -4.18
CA GLU A 106 -1.22 -28.68 -3.27
C GLU A 106 0.03 -28.64 -2.39
N HIS A 107 -0.10 -29.03 -1.13
CA HIS A 107 1.01 -29.07 -0.19
C HIS A 107 1.81 -30.37 -0.30
N ASN A 108 2.65 -30.42 -1.34
CA ASN A 108 3.60 -31.50 -1.57
C ASN A 108 4.93 -30.92 -2.11
N SER A 109 5.97 -31.74 -2.24
CA SER A 109 7.28 -31.31 -2.75
C SER A 109 7.38 -31.21 -4.28
N GLN A 110 6.43 -31.78 -5.03
CA GLN A 110 6.44 -31.84 -6.49
C GLN A 110 5.76 -30.62 -7.12
N THR A 111 4.78 -30.03 -6.43
CA THR A 111 4.04 -28.86 -6.87
C THR A 111 4.87 -27.59 -6.63
N PRO A 112 5.21 -26.82 -7.69
CA PRO A 112 5.90 -25.55 -7.54
C PRO A 112 5.06 -24.55 -6.74
N ILE A 113 5.72 -23.68 -5.99
CA ILE A 113 5.06 -22.56 -5.32
C ILE A 113 5.00 -21.34 -6.25
N GLY A 114 3.95 -20.52 -6.10
CA GLY A 114 3.79 -19.27 -6.83
C GLY A 114 4.28 -18.04 -6.04
N VAL A 115 4.38 -18.15 -4.72
CA VAL A 115 4.85 -17.09 -3.82
C VAL A 115 5.91 -17.69 -2.91
N VAL A 116 7.07 -17.05 -2.86
CA VAL A 116 8.21 -17.47 -2.06
C VAL A 116 8.44 -16.51 -0.91
N LEU A 117 8.77 -17.07 0.25
CA LEU A 117 9.16 -16.33 1.43
C LEU A 117 10.69 -16.28 1.53
N TYR A 118 11.20 -15.11 1.88
CA TYR A 118 12.59 -14.84 2.17
C TYR A 118 12.71 -14.38 3.61
N ARG A 119 13.69 -14.93 4.31
CA ARG A 119 14.12 -14.46 5.62
C ARG A 119 15.58 -14.02 5.55
N ASP A 120 15.83 -12.76 5.87
CA ASP A 120 17.17 -12.15 5.89
C ASP A 120 17.96 -12.41 4.58
N GLY A 121 17.25 -12.38 3.45
CA GLY A 121 17.83 -12.60 2.11
C GLY A 121 17.96 -14.06 1.67
N ALA A 122 17.64 -15.03 2.52
CA ALA A 122 17.60 -16.46 2.18
C ALA A 122 16.17 -16.94 1.92
N SER A 123 15.96 -17.66 0.82
CA SER A 123 14.66 -18.26 0.51
C SER A 123 14.36 -19.42 1.47
N THR A 124 13.14 -19.47 1.99
CA THR A 124 12.69 -20.55 2.89
C THR A 124 12.13 -21.71 2.07
N PHE A 125 12.36 -22.94 2.52
CA PHE A 125 11.81 -24.11 1.83
C PHE A 125 10.28 -24.18 2.02
N PRO A 126 9.50 -24.46 0.94
CA PRO A 126 8.04 -24.59 1.03
C PRO A 126 7.62 -25.59 2.10
N GLY A 127 6.70 -25.19 2.97
CA GLY A 127 6.20 -26.06 4.03
C GLY A 127 7.20 -26.40 5.15
N TYR A 128 8.38 -25.76 5.22
CA TYR A 128 9.31 -25.98 6.33
C TYR A 128 9.04 -25.06 7.53
N LEU A 129 8.40 -23.91 7.29
CA LEU A 129 8.02 -22.99 8.35
C LEU A 129 6.63 -23.35 8.86
N THR A 130 6.60 -23.78 10.12
CA THR A 130 5.39 -23.87 10.93
C THR A 130 5.33 -22.62 11.79
N ALA A 131 4.28 -21.81 11.61
CA ALA A 131 3.94 -20.63 12.41
C ALA A 131 5.15 -19.85 12.97
N GLU A 132 5.99 -19.32 12.07
CA GLU A 132 7.19 -18.58 12.45
C GLU A 132 6.84 -17.37 13.34
N PRO A 133 7.36 -17.29 14.58
CA PRO A 133 7.09 -16.16 15.45
C PRO A 133 7.85 -14.92 14.97
N PHE A 134 7.14 -13.80 14.91
CA PHE A 134 7.72 -12.50 14.58
C PHE A 134 8.28 -11.86 15.85
N TYR A 135 9.48 -12.31 16.23
CA TYR A 135 10.29 -11.67 17.26
C TYR A 135 11.43 -10.90 16.61
N ASP A 136 11.67 -9.68 17.09
CA ASP A 136 12.80 -8.84 16.66
C ASP A 136 12.84 -8.59 15.13
N ILE A 137 11.66 -8.32 14.56
CA ILE A 137 11.51 -8.02 13.14
C ILE A 137 11.71 -6.53 12.89
N LYS A 138 12.55 -6.22 11.91
CA LYS A 138 12.79 -4.86 11.40
C LYS A 138 11.70 -4.44 10.42
N SER A 139 11.39 -5.30 9.45
CA SER A 139 10.34 -5.07 8.47
C SER A 139 9.83 -6.36 7.84
N VAL A 140 8.58 -6.30 7.37
CA VAL A 140 7.99 -7.29 6.47
C VAL A 140 7.51 -6.60 5.20
N GLU A 141 7.91 -7.12 4.05
CA GLU A 141 7.56 -6.58 2.75
C GLU A 141 6.85 -7.65 1.91
N VAL A 142 5.62 -7.38 1.48
CA VAL A 142 4.82 -8.29 0.65
C VAL A 142 4.72 -7.72 -0.76
N TYR A 143 5.44 -8.32 -1.69
CA TYR A 143 5.48 -7.96 -3.10
C TYR A 143 4.40 -8.71 -3.87
N ARG A 144 3.60 -7.98 -4.63
CA ARG A 144 2.45 -8.53 -5.35
C ARG A 144 2.70 -8.49 -6.86
N GLY A 145 2.52 -9.64 -7.50
CA GLY A 145 2.81 -9.85 -8.92
C GLY A 145 4.20 -10.42 -9.19
N PRO A 146 4.51 -10.79 -10.44
CA PRO A 146 5.71 -11.56 -10.76
C PRO A 146 7.02 -10.88 -10.35
N GLN A 147 7.85 -11.57 -9.56
CA GLN A 147 9.17 -11.09 -9.09
C GLN A 147 10.35 -11.92 -9.61
N GLY A 148 10.24 -12.51 -10.81
CA GLY A 148 11.23 -13.47 -11.34
C GLY A 148 12.65 -12.92 -11.52
N THR A 149 12.85 -11.60 -11.59
CA THR A 149 14.15 -10.99 -11.90
C THR A 149 15.14 -11.04 -10.74
N PHE A 150 14.71 -10.78 -9.50
CA PHE A 150 15.58 -10.77 -8.33
C PHE A 150 15.30 -11.92 -7.36
N VAL A 151 14.10 -12.49 -7.40
CA VAL A 151 13.70 -13.59 -6.53
C VAL A 151 14.00 -14.95 -7.19
N GLY A 152 14.03 -15.00 -8.51
CA GLY A 152 14.30 -16.23 -9.26
C GLY A 152 13.05 -17.07 -9.46
N GLN A 153 13.20 -18.40 -9.40
CA GLN A 153 12.09 -19.33 -9.60
C GLN A 153 11.04 -19.19 -8.49
N ASN A 154 9.78 -19.51 -8.80
CA ASN A 154 8.67 -19.60 -7.85
C ASN A 154 8.14 -18.28 -7.26
N ALA A 155 8.21 -17.19 -8.03
CA ALA A 155 7.70 -15.88 -7.64
C ALA A 155 6.68 -15.30 -8.63
N THR A 156 5.84 -16.16 -9.24
CA THR A 156 4.83 -15.74 -10.24
C THR A 156 3.71 -14.89 -9.61
N GLY A 157 3.27 -15.24 -8.40
CA GLY A 157 2.29 -14.49 -7.62
C GLY A 157 2.91 -13.34 -6.84
N GLY A 158 4.19 -13.47 -6.46
CA GLY A 158 4.90 -12.48 -5.67
C GLY A 158 5.97 -13.08 -4.78
N ALA A 159 6.35 -12.31 -3.76
CA ALA A 159 7.29 -12.74 -2.74
C ALA A 159 6.99 -12.03 -1.41
N VAL A 160 7.32 -12.69 -0.31
CA VAL A 160 7.27 -12.11 1.04
C VAL A 160 8.70 -12.03 1.55
N PHE A 161 9.10 -10.89 2.09
CA PHE A 161 10.40 -10.69 2.71
C PHE A 161 10.21 -10.39 4.18
N VAL A 162 10.97 -11.09 5.02
CA VAL A 162 11.05 -10.87 6.45
C VAL A 162 12.49 -10.50 6.75
N THR A 163 12.68 -9.32 7.34
CA THR A 163 14.00 -8.80 7.71
C THR A 163 14.03 -8.61 9.22
N THR A 164 15.01 -9.22 9.88
CA THR A 164 15.25 -9.08 11.32
C THR A 164 16.06 -7.83 11.64
N ASN A 165 16.06 -7.41 12.91
CA ASN A 165 16.95 -6.34 13.35
C ASN A 165 18.40 -6.81 13.35
N ASP A 166 19.29 -5.89 12.96
CA ASP A 166 20.73 -6.13 13.01
C ASP A 166 21.20 -6.18 14.48
N PRO A 167 22.21 -7.01 14.82
CA PRO A 167 22.76 -7.06 16.17
C PRO A 167 23.29 -5.69 16.62
N GLN A 168 22.96 -5.29 17.84
CA GLN A 168 23.55 -4.10 18.48
C GLN A 168 24.81 -4.52 19.24
N LEU A 169 25.94 -3.88 18.94
CA LEU A 169 27.23 -4.07 19.62
C LEU A 169 27.38 -3.16 20.84
#